data_AF-A0A7S1NTT0-F1
#
_entry.id   AF-A0A7S1NTT0-F1
#
_cell.length_a   1.000
_cell.length_b   1.000
_cell.length_c   1.000
_cell.angle_alpha   90.00
_cell.angle_beta   90.00
_cell.angle_gamma   90.00
#
_symmetry.space_group_name_H-M   'P 1'
#
loop_
_entity.id
_entity.type
_entity.pdbx_description
1 polymer ?
#
loop_
_entity_poly.entity_id
_entity_poly.type
_entity_poly.pdbx_seq_one_letter_code
_entity_poly.pdbx_strand_id
1 'polypeptide(L)'
;MQQEHRYMPDAKGAFLRKMIQNLRWKTPEQNKTIVFLRTKIACRVLAEYLTRHGMDCQEIHGDVPQKERQARLQAFREDPNGLLLATDVAARGLNIRDTQYVINADMPEKVEVYVHRIGRTARGEGATGE
;
A
#
# COMPACT_ATOMS: atom_id res chain seq x y z
N MET A 1 3.48 -16.11 -4.75
CA MET A 1 2.56 -15.08 -4.21
C MET A 1 1.41 -15.82 -3.55
N GLN A 2 1.23 -15.67 -2.23
CA GLN A 2 0.07 -16.22 -1.52
C GLN A 2 -0.97 -15.10 -1.32
N GLN A 3 -2.26 -15.42 -1.48
CA GLN A 3 -3.36 -14.46 -1.32
C GLN A 3 -4.27 -14.93 -0.18
N GLU A 4 -4.63 -14.02 0.72
CA GLU A 4 -5.59 -14.24 1.81
C GLU A 4 -6.71 -13.21 1.70
N HIS A 5 -7.96 -13.66 1.89
CA HIS A 5 -9.13 -12.79 1.95
C HIS A 5 -9.69 -12.80 3.37
N ARG A 6 -9.95 -11.61 3.91
CA ARG A 6 -10.51 -11.44 5.25
C ARG A 6 -11.62 -10.40 5.23
N TYR A 7 -12.72 -10.69 5.93
CA TYR A 7 -13.78 -9.71 6.15
C TYR A 7 -13.23 -8.48 6.88
N MET A 8 -13.52 -7.28 6.36
CA MET A 8 -13.19 -6.02 7.02
C MET A 8 -14.42 -5.51 7.77
N PRO A 9 -14.32 -5.27 9.09
CA PRO A 9 -15.41 -4.67 9.85
C PRO A 9 -15.55 -3.17 9.54
N ASP A 10 -16.69 -2.58 9.91
CA ASP A 10 -16.99 -1.16 9.72
C ASP A 10 -15.91 -0.24 10.33
N ALA A 11 -15.30 -0.67 11.44
CA ALA A 11 -14.14 -0.03 12.06
C ALA A 11 -12.83 -0.28 11.28
N LYS A 12 -12.83 0.12 10.00
CA LYS A 12 -11.77 -0.17 9.01
C LYS A 12 -10.37 0.26 9.47
N GLY A 13 -10.24 1.45 10.06
CA GLY A 13 -8.96 1.99 10.52
C GLY A 13 -8.32 1.15 11.62
N ALA A 14 -9.08 0.78 12.64
CA ALA A 14 -8.60 -0.07 13.75
C ALA A 14 -8.18 -1.46 13.27
N PHE A 15 -8.98 -2.04 12.37
CA PHE A 15 -8.69 -3.33 11.77
C PHE A 15 -7.40 -3.30 10.95
N LEU A 16 -7.26 -2.32 10.04
CA LEU A 16 -6.05 -2.16 9.22
C LEU A 16 -4.80 -1.94 10.07
N ARG A 17 -4.89 -1.09 11.09
CA ARG A 17 -3.77 -0.86 12.02
C ARG A 17 -3.31 -2.17 12.67
N LYS A 18 -4.25 -2.95 13.23
CA LYS A 18 -3.93 -4.24 13.88
C LYS A 18 -3.35 -5.24 12.87
N MET A 19 -3.89 -5.27 11.65
CA MET A 19 -3.40 -6.14 10.59
C MET A 19 -1.96 -5.79 10.20
N ILE A 20 -1.65 -4.51 9.98
CA ILE A 20 -0.31 -4.04 9.63
C ILE A 20 0.68 -4.33 10.77
N GLN A 21 0.28 -4.13 12.03
CA GLN A 21 1.09 -4.49 13.20
C GLN A 21 1.41 -5.99 13.23
N ASN A 22 0.43 -6.85 12.95
CA ASN A 22 0.66 -8.29 12.89
C ASN A 22 1.59 -8.69 11.73
N LEU A 23 1.48 -8.02 10.57
CA LEU A 23 2.42 -8.24 9.47
C LEU A 23 3.84 -7.83 9.86
N ARG A 24 4.01 -6.65 10.48
CA ARG A 24 5.30 -6.16 11.01
C ARG A 24 5.92 -7.12 12.01
N TRP A 25 5.11 -7.75 12.87
CA TRP A 25 5.59 -8.79 13.77
C TRP A 25 6.10 -10.04 13.05
N LYS A 26 5.47 -10.44 11.93
CA LYS A 26 5.87 -11.62 11.15
C LYS A 26 7.16 -11.41 10.36
N THR A 27 7.40 -10.19 9.85
CA THR A 27 8.63 -9.85 9.11
C THR A 27 9.20 -8.50 9.59
N PRO A 28 9.87 -8.47 10.76
CA PRO A 28 10.31 -7.21 11.38
C PRO A 28 11.45 -6.50 10.65
N GLU A 29 12.27 -7.25 9.90
CA GLU A 29 13.42 -6.71 9.17
C GLU A 29 13.03 -6.06 7.83
N GLN A 30 11.94 -6.52 7.21
CA GLN A 30 11.45 -5.99 5.93
C GLN A 30 9.93 -6.15 5.83
N ASN A 31 9.22 -5.03 5.86
CA ASN A 31 7.76 -4.98 5.87
C ASN A 31 7.18 -3.87 4.99
N LYS A 32 7.84 -3.54 3.87
CA LYS A 32 7.26 -2.59 2.91
C LYS A 32 5.86 -3.03 2.52
N THR A 33 4.88 -2.19 2.83
CA THR A 33 3.46 -2.49 2.69
C THR A 33 2.77 -1.39 1.91
N ILE A 34 1.98 -1.77 0.90
CA ILE A 34 1.09 -0.84 0.19
C ILE A 34 -0.35 -1.18 0.53
N VAL A 35 -1.14 -0.17 0.88
CA VAL A 35 -2.58 -0.27 1.11
C VAL A 35 -3.30 0.49 0.01
N PHE A 36 -4.13 -0.21 -0.75
CA PHE A 36 -4.97 0.38 -1.77
C PHE A 36 -6.34 0.74 -1.21
N LEU A 37 -6.70 2.01 -1.35
CA LEU A 37 -8.01 2.56 -1.00
C LEU A 37 -8.71 3.13 -2.23
N ARG A 38 -10.03 3.21 -2.16
CA ARG A 38 -10.87 3.69 -3.28
C ARG A 38 -10.71 5.20 -3.52
N THR A 39 -10.63 6.00 -2.46
CA THR A 39 -10.73 7.47 -2.56
C THR A 39 -9.57 8.18 -1.87
N LYS A 40 -9.24 9.39 -2.34
CA LYS A 40 -8.26 10.28 -1.70
C LYS A 40 -8.62 10.62 -0.25
N ILE A 41 -9.92 10.78 0.03
CA ILE A 41 -10.43 11.06 1.37
C ILE A 41 -10.15 9.87 2.29
N ALA A 42 -10.37 8.63 1.82
CA ALA A 42 -10.08 7.44 2.59
C ALA A 42 -8.57 7.30 2.89
N CYS A 43 -7.69 7.63 1.93
CA CYS A 43 -6.24 7.68 2.19
C CYS A 43 -5.92 8.65 3.33
N ARG A 44 -6.41 9.89 3.24
CA ARG A 44 -6.15 10.94 4.24
C ARG A 44 -6.67 10.57 5.62
N VAL A 45 -7.92 10.10 5.70
CA VAL A 45 -8.53 9.69 6.96
C VAL A 45 -7.76 8.54 7.59
N LEU A 46 -7.33 7.56 6.80
CA LEU A 46 -6.52 6.47 7.31
C LEU A 46 -5.11 6.93 7.73
N ALA A 47 -4.47 7.81 6.96
CA ALA A 47 -3.17 8.37 7.31
C ALA A 47 -3.22 9.10 8.66
N GLU A 48 -4.17 10.04 8.80
CA GLU A 48 -4.38 10.77 10.06
C GLU A 48 -4.68 9.82 11.22
N TYR A 49 -5.50 8.78 11.00
CA TYR A 49 -5.78 7.77 12.01
C TYR A 49 -4.51 7.01 12.41
N LEU A 50 -3.69 6.54 11.46
CA LEU A 50 -2.49 5.77 11.74
C LEU A 50 -1.43 6.62 12.46
N THR A 51 -1.21 7.85 12.02
CA THR A 51 -0.27 8.80 12.66
C THR A 51 -0.68 9.08 14.11
N ARG A 52 -1.97 9.32 14.38
CA ARG A 52 -2.49 9.49 15.77
C ARG A 52 -2.25 8.27 16.66
N HIS A 53 -2.05 7.10 16.07
CA HIS A 53 -1.75 5.84 16.77
C HIS A 53 -0.29 5.41 16.64
N GLY A 54 0.62 6.34 16.32
CA GLY A 54 2.06 6.09 16.31
C GLY A 54 2.54 5.23 15.13
N MET A 55 1.81 5.22 14.02
CA MET A 55 2.22 4.55 12.79
C MET A 55 2.35 5.56 11.65
N ASP A 56 3.58 5.84 11.26
CA ASP A 56 3.85 6.71 10.12
C ASP A 56 3.58 6.00 8.79
N CYS A 57 3.07 6.78 7.84
CA CYS A 57 2.82 6.32 6.48
C CYS A 57 2.96 7.47 5.48
N GLN A 58 3.28 7.11 4.26
CA GLN A 58 3.18 7.98 3.10
C GLN A 58 1.81 7.79 2.44
N GLU A 59 1.23 8.83 1.85
CA GLU A 59 0.02 8.71 1.04
C GLU A 59 0.22 9.30 -0.36
N ILE A 60 -0.36 8.67 -1.38
CA ILE A 60 -0.34 9.17 -2.76
C ILE A 60 -1.73 9.02 -3.38
N HIS A 61 -2.31 10.15 -3.75
CA HIS A 61 -3.59 10.25 -4.44
C HIS A 61 -3.55 11.38 -5.49
N GLY A 62 -4.63 11.55 -6.25
CA GLY A 62 -4.68 12.50 -7.38
C GLY A 62 -4.35 13.95 -7.02
N ASP A 63 -4.68 14.41 -5.81
CA ASP A 63 -4.37 15.77 -5.37
C ASP A 63 -2.92 15.98 -4.89
N VAL A 64 -2.11 14.92 -4.78
CA VAL A 64 -0.70 15.06 -4.38
C VAL A 64 0.12 15.57 -5.58
N PRO A 65 0.75 16.75 -5.50
CA PRO A 65 1.54 17.29 -6.59
C PRO A 65 2.68 16.34 -6.99
N GLN A 66 3.04 16.30 -8.27
CA GLN A 66 4.03 15.35 -8.80
C GLN A 66 5.39 15.38 -8.07
N LYS A 67 5.88 16.58 -7.70
CA LYS A 67 7.12 16.75 -6.92
C LYS A 67 7.02 16.09 -5.54
N GLU A 68 5.90 16.30 -4.85
CA GLU A 68 5.65 15.70 -3.54
C GLU A 68 5.44 14.20 -3.64
N ARG A 69 4.74 13.74 -4.68
CA ARG A 69 4.59 12.32 -5.00
C ARG A 69 5.93 11.62 -5.14
N GLN A 70 6.90 12.23 -5.84
CA GLN A 70 8.25 11.69 -5.96
C GLN A 70 8.99 11.62 -4.60
N ALA A 71 8.88 12.67 -3.78
CA ALA A 71 9.49 12.70 -2.45
C ALA A 71 8.90 11.63 -1.52
N ARG A 72 7.57 11.50 -1.48
CA ARG A 72 6.87 10.47 -0.69
C ARG A 72 7.22 9.05 -1.13
N LEU A 73 7.36 8.83 -2.44
CA LEU A 73 7.84 7.54 -2.97
C LEU A 73 9.27 7.24 -2.57
N GLN A 74 10.13 8.24 -2.59
CA GLN A 74 11.52 8.06 -2.19
C GLN A 74 11.60 7.70 -0.70
N ALA A 75 10.88 8.42 0.16
CA ALA A 75 10.78 8.09 1.59
C ALA A 75 10.28 6.66 1.81
N PHE A 76 9.24 6.23 1.08
CA PHE A 76 8.75 4.85 1.15
C PHE A 76 9.78 3.81 0.67
N ARG A 77 10.61 4.14 -0.32
CA ARG A 77 11.65 3.23 -0.83
C ARG A 77 12.83 3.11 0.13
N GLU A 78 13.16 4.17 0.85
CA GLU A 78 14.27 4.18 1.80
C GLU A 78 13.91 3.51 3.13
N ASP A 79 12.63 3.49 3.50
CA ASP A 79 12.15 2.80 4.70
C ASP A 79 11.92 1.29 4.45
N PRO A 80 12.71 0.38 5.06
CA PRO A 80 12.50 -1.07 4.94
C PRO A 80 11.14 -1.55 5.49
N ASN A 81 10.50 -0.76 6.34
CA ASN A 81 9.18 -1.00 6.93
C ASN A 81 8.13 0.03 6.48
N GLY A 82 8.41 0.69 5.35
CA GLY A 82 7.57 1.74 4.79
C GLY A 82 6.13 1.31 4.60
N LEU A 83 5.20 2.23 4.88
CA LEU A 83 3.77 2.06 4.65
C LEU A 83 3.29 3.11 3.66
N LEU A 84 2.72 2.67 2.54
CA LEU A 84 2.17 3.55 1.50
C LEU A 84 0.67 3.35 1.36
N LEU A 85 -0.10 4.42 1.50
CA LEU A 85 -1.52 4.47 1.20
C LEU A 85 -1.73 5.04 -0.21
N ALA A 86 -2.44 4.34 -1.08
CA ALA A 86 -2.59 4.77 -2.46
C ALA A 86 -3.99 4.54 -3.03
N THR A 87 -4.37 5.40 -3.98
CA THR A 87 -5.50 5.14 -4.88
C THR A 87 -5.03 4.51 -6.19
N ASP A 88 -5.92 3.83 -6.91
CA ASP A 88 -5.59 3.16 -8.18
C ASP A 88 -4.99 4.10 -9.22
N VAL A 89 -5.64 5.25 -9.40
CA VAL A 89 -5.20 6.26 -10.38
C VAL A 89 -3.80 6.74 -10.04
N ALA A 90 -3.55 6.97 -8.75
CA ALA A 90 -2.27 7.46 -8.29
C ALA A 90 -1.15 6.41 -8.35
N ALA A 91 -1.50 5.13 -8.33
CA ALA A 91 -0.54 4.04 -8.37
C ALA A 91 -0.20 3.52 -9.78
N ARG A 92 -1.01 3.86 -10.78
CA ARG A 92 -0.66 3.57 -12.18
C ARG A 92 0.67 4.26 -12.54
N GLY A 93 1.58 3.50 -13.14
CA GLY A 93 2.93 3.95 -13.47
C GLY A 93 3.89 4.07 -12.29
N LEU A 94 3.48 3.71 -11.06
CA LEU A 94 4.42 3.58 -9.95
C LEU A 94 5.24 2.30 -10.09
N ASN A 95 6.53 2.46 -10.39
CA ASN A 95 7.50 1.39 -10.23
C ASN A 95 7.84 1.24 -8.74
N ILE A 96 6.91 0.65 -7.98
CA ILE A 96 7.16 0.23 -6.60
C ILE A 96 7.54 -1.24 -6.65
N ARG A 97 8.86 -1.48 -6.63
CA ARG A 97 9.45 -2.82 -6.48
C ARG A 97 9.64 -3.10 -4.99
N ASP A 98 9.88 -4.37 -4.67
CA ASP A 98 10.32 -4.80 -3.33
C ASP A 98 9.30 -4.53 -2.21
N THR A 99 8.01 -4.51 -2.56
CA THR A 99 6.95 -4.48 -1.56
C THR A 99 6.60 -5.90 -1.11
N GLN A 100 6.64 -6.11 0.20
CA GLN A 100 6.42 -7.41 0.85
C GLN A 100 4.94 -7.75 0.94
N TYR A 101 4.10 -6.74 1.23
CA TYR A 101 2.66 -6.91 1.38
C TYR A 101 1.87 -5.89 0.57
N VAL A 102 0.82 -6.37 -0.09
CA VAL A 102 -0.18 -5.53 -0.76
C VAL A 102 -1.53 -5.81 -0.13
N ILE A 103 -2.16 -4.76 0.41
CA ILE A 103 -3.47 -4.82 1.06
C ILE A 103 -4.49 -4.11 0.18
N ASN A 104 -5.52 -4.82 -0.24
CA ASN A 104 -6.69 -4.25 -0.91
C ASN A 104 -7.74 -3.90 0.13
N ALA A 105 -7.70 -2.67 0.67
CA ALA A 105 -8.65 -2.25 1.70
C ALA A 105 -10.03 -1.93 1.12
N ASP A 106 -10.10 -1.53 -0.14
CA ASP A 106 -11.33 -1.49 -0.92
C ASP A 106 -11.15 -2.41 -2.12
N MET A 107 -12.06 -3.39 -2.25
CA MET A 107 -12.03 -4.29 -3.40
C MET A 107 -12.29 -3.47 -4.67
N PRO A 108 -11.43 -3.60 -5.69
CA PRO A 108 -11.65 -2.89 -6.95
C PRO A 108 -12.90 -3.44 -7.63
N GLU A 109 -13.63 -2.57 -8.31
CA GLU A 109 -14.84 -2.97 -9.06
C GLU A 109 -14.50 -3.78 -10.32
N LYS A 110 -13.24 -3.74 -10.74
CA LYS A 110 -12.74 -4.39 -11.95
C LYS A 110 -11.59 -5.33 -11.62
N VAL A 111 -11.65 -6.55 -12.14
CA VAL A 111 -10.66 -7.61 -11.91
C VAL A 111 -9.27 -7.22 -12.45
N GLU A 112 -9.21 -6.46 -13.54
CA GLU A 112 -7.94 -6.01 -14.14
C GLU A 112 -7.17 -5.10 -13.18
N VAL A 113 -7.88 -4.26 -12.43
CA VAL A 113 -7.27 -3.40 -11.40
C VAL A 113 -6.69 -4.25 -10.27
N TYR A 114 -7.38 -5.31 -9.85
CA TYR A 114 -6.86 -6.26 -8.86
C TYR A 114 -5.54 -6.89 -9.31
N VAL A 115 -5.46 -7.37 -10.56
CA VAL A 115 -4.24 -7.96 -11.13
C VAL A 115 -3.08 -6.96 -11.15
N HIS A 116 -3.35 -5.71 -11.54
CA HIS A 116 -2.31 -4.66 -11.54
C HIS A 116 -1.80 -4.29 -10.14
N ARG A 117 -2.66 -4.37 -9.11
CA ARG A 117 -2.30 -4.12 -7.71
C ARG A 117 -1.41 -5.22 -7.14
N ILE A 118 -1.77 -6.49 -7.37
CA ILE A 118 -1.01 -7.63 -6.85
C ILE A 118 0.31 -7.84 -7.59
N GLY A 119 0.43 -7.43 -8.86
CA GLY A 119 1.68 -7.51 -9.64
C GLY A 119 2.85 -6.65 -9.12
N ARG A 120 2.73 -6.06 -7.92
CA ARG A 120 3.74 -5.20 -7.27
C ARG A 120 4.57 -5.91 -6.20
N THR A 121 4.27 -7.17 -5.88
CA THR A 121 5.16 -8.01 -5.04
C THR A 121 6.20 -8.71 -5.92
N ALA A 122 7.44 -8.82 -5.44
CA ALA A 122 8.59 -9.32 -6.18
C ALA A 122 8.29 -10.60 -6.99
N ARG A 123 8.38 -10.50 -8.32
CA ARG A 123 8.87 -11.60 -9.15
C ARG A 123 10.38 -11.42 -9.23
N GLY A 124 11.10 -12.12 -8.36
CA GLY A 124 12.50 -12.43 -8.60
C GLY A 124 12.58 -13.50 -9.68
N GLU A 125 13.42 -13.22 -10.68
CA GLU A 125 13.99 -14.11 -11.72
C GLU A 125 13.18 -14.35 -13.02
N GLY A 126 13.82 -13.97 -14.15
CA GLY A 126 13.38 -14.18 -15.55
C GLY A 126 12.88 -12.90 -16.23
N ALA A 127 13.74 -12.01 -16.75
CA ALA A 127 14.32 -12.03 -18.10
C ALA A 127 13.31 -11.92 -19.26
N THR A 128 13.52 -10.90 -20.11
CA THR A 128 13.09 -10.66 -21.52
C THR A 128 11.58 -10.58 -21.83
N GLY A 129 11.10 -9.41 -22.27
CA GLY A 129 10.69 -9.14 -23.67
C GLY A 129 9.18 -9.37 -23.80
N GLU A 130 8.32 -8.40 -24.14
CA GLU A 130 8.34 -7.39 -25.20
C GLU A 130 7.46 -6.19 -24.78
#